data_AF-A0A254NB97-F1
#
_entry.id   AF-A0A254NB97-F1
#
_cell.length_a   1.000
_cell.length_b   1.000
_cell.length_c   1.000
_cell.angle_alpha   90.00
_cell.angle_beta   90.00
_cell.angle_gamma   90.00
#
_symmetry.space_group_name_H-M   'P 1'
#
loop_
_entity.id
_entity.type
_entity.pdbx_description
1 polymer ?
#
loop_
_entity_poly.entity_id
_entity_poly.type
_entity_poly.pdbx_seq_one_letter_code
_entity_poly.pdbx_strand_id
1 'polypeptide(L)'
;MHDARSGLRCGQEVWATIDEGGPIQIAWEWTEIQPNVVALFDPMNILCNVALVDGHGHTLARSRRMLHLNNVVHQLEWRDALCTRKAA
;
A
#
# COMPACT_ATOMS: atom_id res chain seq x y z
N MET A 1 -9.54 20.81 -7.91
CA MET A 1 -9.12 21.08 -9.30
C MET A 1 -8.18 19.96 -9.70
N HIS A 2 -8.67 19.01 -10.49
CA HIS A 2 -7.88 17.91 -11.03
C HIS A 2 -7.20 18.47 -12.29
N ASP A 3 -5.89 18.64 -12.28
CA ASP A 3 -5.18 19.06 -13.49
C ASP A 3 -5.08 17.86 -14.44
N ALA A 4 -6.07 17.75 -15.33
CA ALA A 4 -6.11 16.79 -16.42
C ALA A 4 -5.01 17.03 -17.48
N ARG A 5 -4.06 17.95 -17.27
CA ARG A 5 -2.95 18.25 -18.19
C ARG A 5 -1.60 17.62 -17.82
N SER A 6 -1.46 16.91 -16.69
CA SER A 6 -0.13 16.44 -16.26
C SER A 6 0.27 15.05 -16.76
N GLY A 7 -0.67 14.20 -17.18
CA GLY A 7 -0.36 12.81 -17.55
C GLY A 7 0.18 11.96 -16.38
N LEU A 8 0.06 12.47 -15.14
CA LEU A 8 0.52 11.79 -13.94
C LEU A 8 -0.38 10.58 -13.62
N ARG A 9 0.26 9.43 -13.38
CA ARG A 9 -0.43 8.16 -13.16
C ARG A 9 -1.03 8.07 -11.77
N CYS A 10 -2.09 7.28 -11.62
CA CYS A 10 -2.59 6.83 -10.33
C CYS A 10 -3.09 5.40 -10.47
N GLY A 11 -3.24 4.72 -9.35
CA GLY A 11 -3.73 3.36 -9.35
C GLY A 11 -3.86 2.79 -7.94
N GLN A 12 -4.16 1.50 -7.92
CA GLN A 12 -4.26 0.70 -6.71
C GLN A 12 -3.28 -0.45 -6.82
N GLU A 13 -2.69 -0.83 -5.69
CA GLU A 13 -1.81 -1.98 -5.60
C GLU A 13 -2.36 -2.96 -4.58
N VAL A 14 -2.21 -4.25 -4.90
CA VAL A 14 -2.48 -5.34 -3.96
C VAL A 14 -1.25 -6.22 -3.91
N TRP A 15 -0.72 -6.39 -2.70
CA TRP A 15 0.36 -7.30 -2.41
C TRP A 15 -0.15 -8.40 -1.50
N ALA A 16 0.25 -9.64 -1.79
CA ALA A 16 -0.28 -10.80 -1.12
C ALA A 16 0.80 -11.85 -0.88
N THR A 17 0.63 -12.59 0.21
CA THR A 17 1.36 -13.83 0.50
C THR A 17 0.37 -14.88 1.03
N ILE A 18 0.83 -16.12 1.14
CA ILE A 18 0.08 -17.22 1.75
C ILE A 18 0.80 -17.63 3.04
N ASP A 19 0.03 -17.82 4.10
CA ASP A 19 0.47 -18.39 5.37
C ASP A 19 -0.43 -19.58 5.74
N GLU A 20 -0.11 -20.30 6.82
CA GLU A 20 -0.90 -21.45 7.31
C GLU A 20 -2.37 -21.08 7.58
N GLY A 21 -2.64 -19.84 7.99
CA GLY A 21 -3.98 -19.32 8.22
C GLY A 21 -4.76 -18.86 6.97
N GLY A 22 -4.14 -18.94 5.79
CA GLY A 22 -4.72 -18.49 4.52
C GLY A 22 -4.01 -17.28 3.90
N PRO A 23 -4.62 -16.64 2.88
CA PRO A 23 -3.99 -15.52 2.19
C PRO A 23 -3.95 -14.27 3.07
N ILE A 24 -2.80 -13.61 3.11
CA ILE A 24 -2.62 -12.29 3.72
C ILE A 24 -2.46 -11.28 2.59
N GLN A 25 -3.29 -10.24 2.59
CA GLN A 25 -3.36 -9.25 1.53
C GLN A 25 -3.34 -7.84 2.12
N ILE A 26 -2.59 -6.96 1.45
CA ILE A 26 -2.53 -5.53 1.76
C ILE A 26 -2.79 -4.77 0.47
N ALA A 27 -3.65 -3.77 0.53
CA ALA A 27 -3.99 -2.94 -0.61
C ALA A 27 -3.95 -1.45 -0.27
N TRP A 28 -3.49 -0.65 -1.23
CA TRP A 28 -3.39 0.81 -1.09
C TRP A 28 -3.52 1.50 -2.45
N GLU A 29 -3.73 2.80 -2.39
CA GLU A 29 -3.77 3.68 -3.56
C GLU A 29 -2.47 4.48 -3.67
N TRP A 30 -2.06 4.76 -4.90
CA TRP A 30 -0.86 5.53 -5.20
C TRP A 30 -1.12 6.55 -6.30
N THR A 31 -0.31 7.60 -6.30
CA THR A 31 -0.33 8.63 -7.34
C THR A 31 1.09 9.08 -7.66
N GLU A 32 1.33 9.39 -8.92
CA GLU A 32 2.53 10.04 -9.40
C GLU A 32 2.37 11.55 -9.16
N ILE A 33 3.26 12.15 -8.38
CA ILE A 33 3.19 13.57 -8.03
C ILE A 33 4.04 14.43 -8.96
N GLN A 34 5.05 13.83 -9.57
CA GLN A 34 5.94 14.38 -10.61
C GLN A 34 6.39 13.23 -11.51
N PRO A 35 6.85 13.48 -12.75
CA PRO A 35 7.31 12.39 -13.62
C PRO A 35 8.33 11.46 -12.94
N ASN A 36 7.99 10.17 -12.87
CA ASN A 36 8.73 9.10 -12.19
C ASN A 36 8.83 9.21 -10.66
N VAL A 37 8.06 10.09 -10.03
CA VAL A 37 7.97 10.24 -8.56
C VAL A 37 6.59 9.79 -8.11
N VAL A 38 6.51 8.59 -7.54
CA VAL A 38 5.27 8.01 -7.03
C VAL A 38 5.20 8.06 -5.51
N ALA A 39 4.01 8.35 -4.98
CA ALA A 39 3.71 8.44 -3.57
C ALA A 39 2.44 7.65 -3.22
N LEU A 40 2.27 7.33 -1.94
CA LEU A 40 0.99 6.85 -1.43
C LEU A 40 -0.04 7.97 -1.53
N PHE A 41 -1.24 7.65 -2.02
CA PHE A 41 -2.31 8.63 -2.17
C PHE A 41 -2.91 9.02 -0.81
N ASP A 42 -3.21 8.01 0.03
CA ASP A 42 -3.65 8.21 1.41
C ASP A 42 -2.98 7.17 2.34
N PRO A 43 -1.92 7.56 3.06
CA PRO A 43 -1.26 6.69 4.05
C PRO A 43 -2.17 6.19 5.17
N MET A 44 -3.31 6.83 5.41
CA MET A 44 -4.29 6.45 6.43
C MET A 44 -5.38 5.52 5.90
N ASN A 45 -5.33 5.18 4.61
CA ASN A 45 -6.28 4.28 3.93
C ASN A 45 -5.56 3.08 3.31
N ILE A 46 -4.92 2.28 4.17
CA ILE A 46 -4.33 0.98 3.79
C ILE A 46 -5.26 -0.14 4.25
N LEU A 47 -5.74 -0.93 3.28
CA LEU A 47 -6.60 -2.07 3.51
C LEU A 47 -5.74 -3.31 3.80
N CYS A 48 -6.21 -4.14 4.71
CA CYS A 48 -5.59 -5.43 4.99
C CYS A 48 -6.66 -6.39 5.52
N ASN A 49 -6.64 -7.64 5.05
CA ASN A 49 -7.65 -8.64 5.35
C ASN A 49 -7.43 -9.38 6.69
N VAL A 50 -6.33 -9.09 7.39
CA VAL A 50 -6.04 -9.63 8.73
C VAL A 50 -6.06 -8.57 9.81
N ALA A 51 -6.35 -8.99 11.04
CA ALA A 51 -6.20 -8.16 12.22
C ALA A 51 -4.74 -8.18 12.69
N LEU A 52 -4.19 -6.99 12.99
CA LEU A 52 -2.92 -6.88 13.69
C LEU A 52 -3.20 -6.89 15.19
N VAL A 53 -2.50 -7.75 15.91
CA VAL A 53 -2.62 -7.89 17.37
C VAL A 53 -1.29 -7.56 18.06
N ASP A 54 -1.35 -7.18 19.32
CA ASP A 54 -0.16 -7.05 20.17
C ASP A 54 0.30 -8.40 20.74
N GLY A 55 1.38 -8.39 21.54
CA GLY A 55 1.92 -9.60 22.18
C GLY A 55 0.99 -10.25 23.22
N HIS A 56 -0.12 -9.60 23.58
CA HIS A 56 -1.15 -10.13 24.46
C HIS A 56 -2.40 -10.61 23.69
N GLY A 57 -2.39 -10.51 22.35
CA GLY A 57 -3.49 -10.92 21.49
C GLY A 57 -4.58 -9.86 21.33
N HIS A 58 -4.39 -8.63 21.81
CA HIS A 58 -5.37 -7.56 21.61
C HIS A 58 -5.20 -6.90 20.25
N THR A 59 -6.32 -6.67 19.54
CA THR A 59 -6.31 -5.93 18.29
C THR A 59 -5.73 -4.53 18.47
N LEU A 60 -4.80 -4.15 17.59
CA LEU A 60 -4.18 -2.84 17.62
C LEU A 60 -5.20 -1.72 17.31
N ALA A 61 -5.09 -0.62 18.06
CA ALA A 61 -5.80 0.61 17.76
C ALA A 61 -5.46 1.12 16.34
N ARG A 62 -6.40 1.81 15.70
CA ARG A 62 -6.29 2.25 14.29
C ARG A 62 -4.98 2.97 13.97
N SER A 63 -4.53 3.88 14.82
CA SER A 63 -3.29 4.64 14.60
C SER A 63 -2.04 3.74 14.57
N ARG A 64 -1.92 2.81 15.52
CA ARG A 64 -0.83 1.82 15.55
C ARG A 64 -0.92 0.86 14.37
N ARG A 65 -2.12 0.39 14.04
CA ARG A 65 -2.37 -0.45 12.85
C ARG A 65 -1.85 0.23 11.59
N MET A 66 -2.18 1.51 11.38
CA MET A 66 -1.73 2.28 10.22
C MET A 66 -0.22 2.47 10.21
N LEU A 67 0.42 2.72 11.36
CA LEU A 67 1.88 2.82 11.44
C LEU A 67 2.54 1.53 10.94
N HIS A 68 2.09 0.36 11.41
CA HIS A 68 2.67 -0.91 11.00
C HIS A 68 2.40 -1.22 9.52
N LEU A 69 1.20 -0.95 9.01
CA LEU A 69 0.88 -1.17 7.60
C LEU A 69 1.69 -0.25 6.68
N ASN A 70 1.89 1.01 7.04
CA ASN A 70 2.77 1.91 6.28
C ASN A 70 4.21 1.38 6.26
N ASN A 71 4.73 0.93 7.40
CA ASN A 71 6.08 0.35 7.46
C ASN A 71 6.22 -0.85 6.54
N VAL A 72 5.21 -1.74 6.49
CA VAL A 72 5.19 -2.86 5.55
C VAL A 72 5.21 -2.34 4.11
N VAL A 73 4.28 -1.46 3.73
CA VAL A 73 4.20 -0.91 2.36
C VAL A 73 5.51 -0.21 1.94
N HIS A 74 6.20 0.45 2.86
CA HIS A 74 7.51 1.06 2.60
C HIS A 74 8.66 0.05 2.43
N GLN A 75 8.53 -1.17 2.96
CA GLN A 75 9.51 -2.25 2.79
C GLN A 75 9.23 -3.09 1.53
N LEU A 76 8.05 -2.99 0.93
CA LEU A 76 7.74 -3.66 -0.33
C LEU A 76 8.37 -2.92 -1.51
N GLU A 77 8.92 -3.66 -2.48
CA GLU A 77 9.51 -3.14 -3.72
C GLU A 77 8.43 -2.71 -4.75
N TRP A 78 7.31 -2.16 -4.28
CA TRP A 78 6.15 -1.89 -5.13
C TRP A 78 6.37 -0.80 -6.16
N ARG A 79 7.25 0.16 -5.87
CA ARG A 79 7.62 1.22 -6.81
C ARG A 79 8.36 0.66 -8.03
N ASP A 80 9.24 -0.30 -7.81
CA ASP A 80 9.97 -0.95 -8.90
C ASP A 80 9.05 -1.88 -9.68
N ALA A 81 8.14 -2.58 -9.00
CA ALA A 81 7.11 -3.39 -9.65
C ALA A 81 6.18 -2.56 -10.56
N LEU A 82 5.92 -1.28 -10.25
CA LEU A 82 5.18 -0.37 -11.13
C LEU A 82 5.95 -0.04 -12.41
N CYS A 83 7.28 0.11 -12.32
CA CYS A 83 8.13 0.35 -13.48
C CYS A 83 8.18 -0.87 -14.41
N THR A 84 8.32 -2.08 -13.85
CA THR A 84 8.32 -3.32 -14.64
C THR A 84 7.00 -3.54 -15.39
N ARG A 85 5.87 -3.25 -14.75
CA ARG A 85 4.54 -3.36 -15.36
C ARG A 85 4.28 -2.35 -16.49
N LYS A 86 5.08 -1.28 -16.59
CA LYS A 86 5.03 -0.35 -17.73
C LYS A 86 5.68 -0.94 -19.00
N ALA A 87 6.53 -1.97 -18.84
CA ALA A 87 7.32 -2.55 -19.92
C ALA A 87 6.73 -3.85 -20.51
N ALA A 88 5.63 -4.36 -19.95
CA ALA A 88 4.84 -5.47 -20.45
C ALA A 88 3.62 -4.97 -21.23
#